data_AF-A0A1V5NFI1-F1
#
_entry.id   AF-A0A1V5NFI1-F1
#
_cell.length_a   1.000
_cell.length_b   1.000
_cell.length_c   1.000
_cell.angle_alpha   90.00
_cell.angle_beta   90.00
_cell.angle_gamma   90.00
#
_symmetry.space_group_name_H-M   'P 1'
#
loop_
_entity.id
_entity.type
_entity.pdbx_description
1 polymer ?
#
loop_
_entity_poly.entity_id
_entity_poly.type
_entity_poly.pdbx_seq_one_letter_code
_entity_poly.pdbx_strand_id
1 'polypeptide(L)'
;MEISSPAFNHFEEMPVKYSCLGDNISPPLVIEDVPESAQSLVLVVEDPDSPSGTFMHWLVWNISPSVAEVPEGRSPSGGIEGINDSNTSGYYGPCPPSGTHRYFFRLYALDKLLELSPDTQAEDLKHAMEGRVVDETELVGLFTRKKRLVAE
;
A
#
# COMPACT_ATOMS: atom_id res chain seq x y z
N MET A 1 16.81 -0.46 2.17
CA MET A 1 15.48 -0.96 2.57
C MET A 1 14.87 -1.83 1.49
N GLU A 2 14.13 -2.85 1.88
CA GLU A 2 13.37 -3.74 0.99
C GLU A 2 11.95 -3.94 1.52
N ILE A 3 10.99 -4.14 0.60
CA ILE A 3 9.63 -4.58 0.90
C ILE A 3 9.28 -5.78 0.01
N SER A 4 8.77 -6.84 0.62
CA SER A 4 8.36 -8.06 -0.07
C SER A 4 7.06 -8.63 0.51
N SER A 5 6.50 -9.66 -0.13
CA SER A 5 5.33 -10.37 0.38
C SER A 5 5.51 -11.87 0.20
N PRO A 6 5.20 -12.71 1.21
CA PRO A 6 5.17 -14.15 1.01
C PRO A 6 3.98 -14.60 0.13
N ALA A 7 3.04 -13.71 -0.18
CA ALA A 7 1.84 -14.06 -0.93
C ALA A 7 1.98 -13.87 -2.45
N PHE A 8 2.92 -13.05 -2.91
CA PHE A 8 3.24 -12.83 -4.32
C PHE A 8 4.64 -12.20 -4.46
N ASN A 9 5.34 -12.52 -5.55
CA ASN A 9 6.61 -11.88 -5.86
C ASN A 9 6.39 -10.55 -6.61
N HIS A 10 7.45 -9.75 -6.70
CA HIS A 10 7.44 -8.50 -7.45
C HIS A 10 7.10 -8.75 -8.94
N PHE A 11 6.14 -7.98 -9.46
CA PHE A 11 5.49 -8.13 -10.78
C PHE A 11 4.76 -9.46 -11.03
N GLU A 12 4.34 -10.17 -10.00
CA GLU A 12 3.50 -11.37 -10.13
C GLU A 12 2.03 -11.12 -9.78
N GLU A 13 1.16 -12.05 -10.17
CA GLU A 13 -0.29 -11.99 -9.91
C GLU A 13 -0.59 -12.10 -8.41
N MET A 14 -1.32 -11.13 -7.88
CA MET A 14 -1.82 -11.12 -6.51
C MET A 14 -2.96 -12.13 -6.33
N PRO A 15 -2.98 -12.87 -5.21
CA PRO A 15 -4.11 -13.73 -4.87
C PRO A 15 -5.43 -12.96 -4.80
N VAL A 16 -6.49 -13.56 -5.36
CA VAL A 16 -7.86 -13.00 -5.38
C VAL A 16 -8.35 -12.59 -3.98
N LYS A 17 -7.89 -13.27 -2.93
CA LYS A 17 -8.19 -12.97 -1.53
C LYS A 17 -7.97 -11.49 -1.17
N TYR A 18 -6.95 -10.84 -1.74
CA TYR A 18 -6.60 -9.45 -1.44
C TYR A 18 -7.37 -8.44 -2.29
N SER A 19 -8.21 -8.89 -3.23
CA SER A 19 -8.99 -8.04 -4.12
C SER A 19 -10.42 -7.82 -3.62
N CYS A 20 -11.15 -6.90 -4.28
CA CYS A 20 -12.59 -6.70 -4.07
C CYS A 20 -13.45 -7.94 -4.43
N LEU A 21 -12.87 -8.96 -5.09
CA LEU A 21 -13.53 -10.22 -5.41
C LEU A 21 -13.30 -11.31 -4.35
N GLY A 22 -12.39 -11.07 -3.39
CA GLY A 22 -12.08 -11.96 -2.29
C GLY A 22 -12.49 -11.36 -0.95
N ASP A 23 -11.61 -11.50 0.04
CA ASP A 23 -11.84 -11.03 1.41
C ASP A 23 -11.59 -9.51 1.53
N ASN A 24 -10.98 -8.89 0.52
CA ASN A 24 -10.66 -7.46 0.48
C ASN A 24 -9.82 -7.00 1.69
N ILE A 25 -8.81 -7.81 2.04
CA ILE A 25 -7.86 -7.55 3.13
C ILE A 25 -6.46 -7.28 2.56
N SER A 26 -5.61 -6.59 3.32
CA SER A 26 -4.22 -6.34 2.91
C SER A 26 -3.40 -7.64 2.88
N PRO A 27 -2.47 -7.79 1.90
CA PRO A 27 -1.53 -8.91 1.90
C PRO A 27 -0.54 -8.77 3.06
N PRO A 28 0.05 -9.88 3.55
CA PRO A 28 1.19 -9.81 4.45
C PRO A 28 2.38 -9.15 3.74
N LEU A 29 3.07 -8.23 4.42
CA LEU A 29 4.27 -7.58 3.91
C LEU A 29 5.43 -7.83 4.87
N VAL A 30 6.62 -7.98 4.31
CA VAL A 30 7.88 -8.09 5.04
C VAL A 30 8.71 -6.86 4.71
N ILE A 31 9.33 -6.27 5.74
CA ILE A 31 10.13 -5.06 5.66
C ILE A 31 11.51 -5.38 6.21
N GLU A 32 12.54 -5.09 5.41
CA GLU A 32 13.93 -5.38 5.75
C GLU A 32 14.83 -4.17 5.45
N ASP A 33 16.01 -4.16 6.07
CA ASP A 33 17.08 -3.20 5.81
C ASP A 33 16.65 -1.72 5.89
N VAL A 34 15.80 -1.39 6.88
CA VAL A 34 15.40 0.00 7.18
C VAL A 34 16.64 0.80 7.62
N PRO A 35 16.91 1.99 7.04
CA PRO A 35 18.06 2.80 7.40
C PRO A 35 18.02 3.24 8.87
N GLU A 36 19.18 3.27 9.54
CA GLU A 36 19.28 3.77 10.92
C GLU A 36 18.86 5.24 11.08
N SER A 37 18.90 6.03 9.99
CA SER A 37 18.44 7.42 9.95
C SER A 37 16.91 7.56 9.94
N ALA A 38 16.16 6.48 9.76
CA ALA A 38 14.70 6.50 9.72
C ALA A 38 14.12 6.71 11.12
N GLN A 39 13.29 7.74 11.28
CA GLN A 39 12.47 7.93 12.48
C GLN A 39 11.08 7.33 12.34
N SER A 40 10.57 7.21 11.10
CA SER A 40 9.29 6.56 10.81
C SER A 40 9.24 6.02 9.39
N LEU A 41 8.28 5.12 9.13
CA LEU A 41 7.97 4.65 7.79
C LEU A 41 6.57 5.10 7.35
N VAL A 42 6.41 5.21 6.03
CA VAL A 42 5.13 5.45 5.35
C VAL A 42 4.92 4.37 4.30
N LEU A 43 3.74 3.74 4.32
CA LEU A 43 3.27 2.80 3.32
C LEU A 43 2.17 3.45 2.49
N VAL A 44 2.38 3.51 1.17
CA VAL A 44 1.38 3.96 0.19
C VAL A 44 1.12 2.82 -0.77
N VAL A 45 -0.14 2.45 -0.94
CA VAL A 45 -0.57 1.53 -2.01
C VAL A 45 -1.31 2.33 -3.06
N GLU A 46 -0.84 2.29 -4.31
CA GLU A 46 -1.42 3.06 -5.41
C GLU A 46 -1.54 2.25 -6.71
N ASP A 47 -2.55 2.58 -7.51
CA ASP A 47 -2.84 2.01 -8.84
C ASP A 47 -2.79 3.12 -9.89
N PRO A 48 -1.65 3.32 -10.59
CA PRO A 48 -1.53 4.31 -11.65
C PRO A 48 -2.26 3.91 -12.94
N ASP A 49 -2.76 2.68 -13.04
CA ASP A 49 -3.45 2.17 -14.22
C ASP A 49 -4.97 2.42 -14.15
N SER A 50 -5.46 3.02 -13.06
CA SER A 50 -6.86 3.43 -12.90
C SER A 50 -7.31 4.42 -13.99
N PRO A 51 -8.52 4.27 -14.57
CA PRO A 51 -8.99 5.09 -15.70
C PRO A 51 -9.09 6.59 -15.42
N SER A 52 -9.21 6.98 -14.14
CA SER A 52 -9.38 8.37 -13.72
C SER A 52 -8.09 9.01 -13.18
N GLY A 53 -6.94 8.39 -13.44
CA GLY A 53 -5.65 8.72 -12.83
C GLY A 53 -5.35 7.82 -11.64
N THR A 54 -4.18 8.03 -11.03
CA THR A 54 -3.69 7.19 -9.93
C THR A 54 -4.70 7.09 -8.80
N PHE A 55 -5.08 5.86 -8.44
CA PHE A 55 -5.98 5.58 -7.33
C PHE A 55 -5.21 5.16 -6.09
N MET A 56 -5.48 5.78 -4.95
CA MET A 56 -4.86 5.50 -3.67
C MET A 56 -5.65 4.42 -2.94
N HIS A 57 -5.03 3.26 -2.74
CA HIS A 57 -5.62 2.07 -2.15
C HIS A 57 -5.38 1.96 -0.64
N TRP A 58 -4.26 2.48 -0.14
CA TRP A 58 -3.94 2.46 1.28
C TRP A 58 -2.91 3.51 1.63
N LEU A 59 -3.14 4.27 2.70
CA LEU A 59 -2.24 5.29 3.21
C LEU A 59 -1.97 5.02 4.68
N VAL A 60 -0.71 4.79 5.03
CA VAL A 60 -0.31 4.57 6.43
C VAL A 60 0.99 5.30 6.73
N TRP A 61 1.05 6.11 7.78
CA TRP A 61 2.26 6.81 8.20
C TRP A 61 2.58 6.60 9.68
N ASN A 62 3.73 7.09 10.12
CA ASN A 62 4.25 6.93 11.48
C ASN A 62 4.44 5.47 11.91
N ILE A 63 4.60 4.56 10.95
CA ILE A 63 4.95 3.16 11.22
C ILE A 63 6.33 3.15 11.90
N SER A 64 6.48 2.36 12.97
CA SER A 64 7.77 2.26 13.66
C SER A 64 8.83 1.66 12.71
N PRO A 65 10.05 2.23 12.65
CA PRO A 65 11.12 1.72 11.79
C PRO A 65 11.63 0.32 12.19
N SER A 66 11.25 -0.15 13.38
CA SER A 66 11.55 -1.51 13.87
C SER A 66 10.52 -2.57 13.41
N VAL A 67 9.46 -2.17 12.71
CA VAL A 67 8.46 -3.10 12.17
C VAL A 67 9.08 -3.91 11.04
N ALA A 68 9.18 -5.22 11.24
CA ALA A 68 9.66 -6.16 10.23
C ALA A 68 8.52 -6.79 9.41
N GLU A 69 7.28 -6.72 9.89
CA GLU A 69 6.13 -7.32 9.23
C GLU A 69 4.87 -6.45 9.34
N VAL A 70 4.10 -6.43 8.26
CA VAL A 70 2.70 -5.98 8.25
C VAL A 70 1.85 -7.24 8.19
N PRO A 71 1.13 -7.60 9.26
CA PRO A 71 0.34 -8.82 9.26
C PRO A 71 -0.80 -8.74 8.24
N GLU A 72 -1.14 -9.88 7.63
CA GLU A 72 -2.28 -9.98 6.73
C GLU A 72 -3.55 -9.40 7.36
N GLY A 73 -4.24 -8.54 6.60
CA GLY A 73 -5.51 -7.93 7.00
C GLY A 73 -5.45 -7.02 8.22
N ARG A 74 -4.26 -6.57 8.62
CA ARG A 74 -4.06 -5.67 9.77
C ARG A 74 -3.14 -4.52 9.40
N SER A 75 -3.36 -3.38 10.05
CA SER A 75 -2.50 -2.22 9.93
C SER A 75 -1.15 -2.48 10.62
N PRO A 76 -0.05 -1.92 10.10
CA PRO A 76 1.27 -2.03 10.72
C PRO A 76 1.27 -1.39 12.11
N SER A 77 2.04 -1.99 13.03
CA SER A 77 2.08 -1.54 14.43
C SER A 77 2.55 -0.09 14.54
N GLY A 78 1.76 0.74 15.24
CA GLY A 78 2.03 2.17 15.42
C GLY A 78 1.66 3.06 14.23
N GLY A 79 1.27 2.46 13.09
CA GLY A 79 0.85 3.20 11.91
C GLY A 79 -0.51 3.88 12.11
N ILE A 80 -0.65 5.07 11.52
CA ILE A 80 -1.91 5.82 11.42
C ILE A 80 -2.42 5.67 10.00
N GLU A 81 -3.66 5.21 9.85
CA GLU A 81 -4.32 5.06 8.55
C GLU A 81 -5.05 6.35 8.16
N GLY A 82 -4.84 6.78 6.90
CA GLY A 82 -5.57 7.89 6.30
C GLY A 82 -6.82 7.45 5.55
N ILE A 83 -7.35 8.37 4.74
CA ILE A 83 -8.49 8.13 3.86
C ILE A 83 -7.99 7.84 2.44
N ASN A 84 -8.37 6.66 1.93
CA ASN A 84 -8.08 6.22 0.57
C ASN A 84 -9.13 6.78 -0.44
N ASP A 85 -8.91 6.58 -1.74
CA ASP A 85 -9.78 7.15 -2.78
C ASP A 85 -11.16 6.46 -2.89
N SER A 86 -11.38 5.36 -2.15
CA SER A 86 -12.73 4.79 -1.94
C SER A 86 -13.51 5.50 -0.83
N ASN A 87 -12.96 6.58 -0.27
CA ASN A 87 -13.49 7.35 0.85
C ASN A 87 -13.67 6.50 2.11
N THR A 88 -12.74 5.55 2.34
CA THR A 88 -12.68 4.72 3.54
C THR A 88 -11.29 4.82 4.18
N SER A 89 -11.22 4.50 5.48
CA SER A 89 -9.94 4.35 6.18
C SER A 89 -9.42 2.92 6.00
N GLY A 90 -8.10 2.79 5.84
CA GLY A 90 -7.43 1.50 5.68
C GLY A 90 -7.32 1.02 4.23
N TYR A 91 -7.11 -0.28 4.05
CA TYR A 91 -6.85 -0.90 2.75
C TYR A 91 -8.12 -1.10 1.93
N TYR A 92 -8.09 -0.67 0.67
CA TYR A 92 -9.06 -1.04 -0.36
C TYR A 92 -8.37 -1.89 -1.42
N GLY A 93 -8.84 -3.13 -1.66
CA GLY A 93 -8.18 -4.07 -2.55
C GLY A 93 -8.34 -3.78 -4.04
N PRO A 94 -7.52 -4.41 -4.89
CA PRO A 94 -7.66 -4.38 -6.35
C PRO A 94 -9.09 -4.60 -6.82
N CYS A 95 -9.60 -3.69 -7.65
CA CYS A 95 -10.91 -3.82 -8.27
C CYS A 95 -10.95 -3.27 -9.71
N PRO A 96 -10.01 -3.68 -10.59
CA PRO A 96 -9.87 -3.07 -11.89
C PRO A 96 -11.13 -3.34 -12.75
N PRO A 97 -11.63 -2.34 -13.49
CA PRO A 97 -12.81 -2.52 -14.34
C PRO A 97 -12.51 -3.42 -15.55
N SER A 98 -11.27 -3.43 -16.03
CA SER A 98 -10.81 -4.25 -17.16
C SER A 98 -9.29 -4.29 -17.21
N GLY A 99 -8.74 -5.30 -17.89
CA GLY A 99 -7.30 -5.43 -18.07
C GLY A 99 -6.56 -5.82 -16.79
N THR A 100 -5.24 -5.78 -16.86
CA THR A 100 -4.33 -6.01 -15.74
C THR A 100 -3.86 -4.66 -15.24
N HIS A 101 -4.06 -4.41 -13.95
CA HIS A 101 -3.54 -3.21 -13.28
C HIS A 101 -2.35 -3.58 -12.41
N ARG A 102 -1.46 -2.62 -12.19
CA ARG A 102 -0.31 -2.69 -11.29
C ARG A 102 -0.64 -1.98 -9.98
N TYR A 103 -0.41 -2.65 -8.87
CA TYR A 103 -0.59 -2.12 -7.52
C TYR A 103 0.77 -1.95 -6.89
N PHE A 104 1.19 -0.70 -6.71
CA PHE A 104 2.48 -0.33 -6.14
C PHE A 104 2.35 -0.21 -4.63
N PHE A 105 3.01 -1.08 -3.90
CA PHE A 105 3.22 -0.98 -2.46
C PHE A 105 4.54 -0.24 -2.23
N ARG A 106 4.47 1.09 -2.10
CA ARG A 106 5.63 1.94 -1.87
C ARG A 106 5.87 2.11 -0.37
N LEU A 107 7.10 1.87 0.05
CA LEU A 107 7.54 2.08 1.42
C LEU A 107 8.59 3.18 1.43
N TYR A 108 8.37 4.18 2.28
CA TYR A 108 9.25 5.32 2.45
C TYR A 108 9.78 5.34 3.88
N ALA A 109 11.09 5.56 4.04
CA ALA A 109 11.69 5.87 5.31
C ALA A 109 11.82 7.39 5.44
N LEU A 110 11.33 7.94 6.54
CA LEU A 110 11.39 9.38 6.82
C LEU A 110 12.33 9.69 7.98
N ASP A 111 13.00 10.84 7.91
CA ASP A 111 13.80 11.39 9.01
C ASP A 111 12.97 12.03 10.13
N LYS A 112 11.63 11.97 10.05
CA LYS A 112 10.71 12.59 11.00
C LYS A 112 9.41 11.80 11.12
N LEU A 113 8.71 11.98 12.24
CA LEU A 113 7.28 11.69 12.36
C LEU A 113 6.43 12.80 11.71
N LEU A 114 5.28 12.42 11.15
CA LEU A 114 4.31 13.32 10.55
C LEU A 114 3.20 13.68 11.54
N GLU A 115 2.86 14.96 11.61
CA GLU A 115 1.77 15.50 12.43
C GLU A 115 0.52 15.64 11.57
N LEU A 116 -0.09 14.50 11.23
CA LEU A 116 -1.26 14.41 10.37
C LEU A 116 -2.40 13.69 11.11
N SER A 117 -3.63 14.11 10.83
CA SER A 117 -4.84 13.51 11.39
C SER A 117 -5.32 12.31 10.55
N PRO A 118 -6.06 11.34 11.14
CA PRO A 118 -6.53 10.14 10.40
C PRO A 118 -7.51 10.41 9.24
N ASP A 119 -8.06 11.63 9.13
CA ASP A 119 -8.86 12.08 7.99
C ASP A 119 -8.03 12.62 6.82
N THR A 120 -6.69 12.56 6.94
CA THR A 120 -5.73 12.99 5.91
C THR A 120 -5.84 12.13 4.64
N GLN A 121 -5.84 12.81 3.48
CA GLN A 121 -5.81 12.20 2.16
C GLN A 121 -4.39 12.22 1.55
N ALA A 122 -4.24 11.59 0.38
CA ALA A 122 -2.94 11.36 -0.23
C ALA A 122 -2.16 12.65 -0.58
N GLU A 123 -2.85 13.72 -0.97
CA GLU A 123 -2.18 14.99 -1.34
C GLU A 123 -1.47 15.61 -0.13
N ASP A 124 -2.16 15.73 1.00
CA ASP A 124 -1.60 16.28 2.23
C ASP A 124 -0.49 15.38 2.80
N LEU A 125 -0.64 14.05 2.72
CA LEU A 125 0.40 13.10 3.10
C LEU A 125 1.66 13.30 2.23
N LYS A 126 1.50 13.38 0.90
CA LYS A 126 2.62 13.61 -0.03
C LYS A 126 3.33 14.92 0.28
N HIS A 127 2.57 16.00 0.51
CA HIS A 127 3.14 17.29 0.87
C HIS A 127 3.94 17.22 2.19
N ALA A 128 3.41 16.53 3.20
CA ALA A 128 4.09 16.37 4.48
C ALA A 128 5.39 15.55 4.40
N MET A 129 5.54 14.69 3.38
CA MET A 129 6.74 13.89 3.13
C MET A 129 7.84 14.65 2.38
N GLU A 130 7.54 15.80 1.75
CA GLU A 130 8.49 16.54 0.92
C GLU A 130 9.77 16.91 1.69
N GLY A 131 10.92 16.50 1.13
CA GLY A 131 12.24 16.75 1.72
C GLY A 131 12.55 15.95 2.99
N ARG A 132 11.72 14.95 3.35
CA ARG A 132 11.89 14.10 4.54
C ARG A 132 12.29 12.67 4.25
N VAL A 133 12.13 12.23 2.99
CA VAL A 133 12.42 10.85 2.56
C VAL A 133 13.93 10.61 2.57
N VAL A 134 14.37 9.61 3.32
CA VAL A 134 15.79 9.19 3.40
C VAL A 134 16.08 7.91 2.63
N ASP A 135 15.07 7.08 2.39
CA ASP A 135 15.13 5.89 1.53
C ASP A 135 13.72 5.51 1.03
N GLU A 136 13.64 4.82 -0.09
CA GLU A 136 12.37 4.34 -0.67
C GLU A 136 12.54 2.99 -1.36
N THR A 137 11.49 2.18 -1.34
CA THR A 137 11.43 0.89 -2.06
C THR A 137 9.99 0.59 -2.49
N GLU A 138 9.82 -0.34 -3.43
CA GLU A 138 8.50 -0.74 -3.90
C GLU A 138 8.36 -2.26 -4.14
N LEU A 139 7.18 -2.77 -3.85
CA LEU A 139 6.70 -4.08 -4.30
C LEU A 139 5.53 -3.84 -5.26
N VAL A 140 5.56 -4.46 -6.44
CA VAL A 140 4.47 -4.34 -7.42
C VAL A 140 3.73 -5.65 -7.52
N GLY A 141 2.42 -5.63 -7.28
CA GLY A 141 1.52 -6.75 -7.52
C GLY A 141 0.67 -6.51 -8.77
N LEU A 142 0.39 -7.57 -9.53
CA LEU A 142 -0.50 -7.52 -10.69
C LEU A 142 -1.87 -8.07 -10.31
N PHE A 143 -2.95 -7.46 -10.78
CA PHE A 143 -4.27 -8.08 -10.65
C PHE A 143 -5.12 -7.87 -11.89
N THR A 144 -5.73 -8.96 -12.34
CA THR A 144 -6.66 -8.96 -13.47
C THR A 144 -8.04 -9.41 -13.02
N ARG A 145 -9.05 -8.54 -13.17
CA ARG A 145 -10.45 -8.94 -12.98
C ARG A 145 -10.89 -9.85 -14.12
N LYS A 146 -10.77 -11.17 -13.91
CA LYS A 146 -11.27 -12.17 -14.87
C LYS A 146 -12.78 -12.05 -14.98
N LYS A 147 -13.30 -11.86 -16.19
CA LYS A 147 -14.74 -12.02 -16.44
C LYS A 147 -15.11 -13.46 -16.08
N ARG A 148 -16.15 -13.63 -15.24
CA ARG A 148 -16.72 -14.95 -15.02
C ARG A 148 -17.25 -15.42 -16.38
N LEU A 149 -16.62 -16.43 -16.98
CA LEU A 149 -17.22 -17.14 -18.10
C LEU A 149 -18.50 -17.76 -17.54
N VAL A 150 -19.66 -17.25 -17.96
CA VAL A 150 -20.91 -17.97 -17.77
C VAL A 150 -20.84 -19.13 -18.75
N ALA A 151 -20.68 -20.34 -18.24
CA ALA A 151 -20.87 -21.53 -19.06
C ALA A 151 -22.35 -21.55 -19.49
N GLU A 152 -22.58 -21.54 -20.80
CA GLU A 152 -23.88 -21.84 -21.41
C GLU A 152 -24.26 -23.31 -21.18
#